data_AF-A0A922IE15-F1
#
_entry.id   AF-A0A922IE15-F1
#
_cell.length_a   1.000
_cell.length_b   1.000
_cell.length_c   1.000
_cell.angle_alpha   90.00
_cell.angle_beta   90.00
_cell.angle_gamma   90.00
#
_symmetry.space_group_name_H-M   'P 1'
#
loop_
_entity.id
_entity.type
_entity.pdbx_description
1 polymer ?
#
loop_
_entity_poly.entity_id
_entity_poly.type
_entity_poly.pdbx_seq_one_letter_code
_entity_poly.pdbx_strand_id
1 'polypeptide(L)'
;MVVLVILILMMKILSVYNWILILGHNEEMNENHDDECDSDSTKFSDASDDSYDSLGDEYSAFYNEVYDSVSRGIEEHSIAENIILEINSSKHAYNVPVNEVNSLVIKAVLNLALNSDGNFSSTVKSNLKYGLPIIQNYIKSISSQNDCIYSIEEFQLQNKELVTSLHLIKIIKFLYEENVLEEDLILKWFYKPKSLSDHVTSEQETLRKSKEVGLFIKWLEEAEEESTDDQDD
;
A
#
# COMPACT_ATOMS: atom_id res chain seq x y z
N MET A 1 -7.21 9.96 31.57
CA MET A 1 -7.39 10.20 30.12
C MET A 1 -6.33 11.13 29.54
N VAL A 2 -6.13 12.35 30.04
CA VAL A 2 -5.13 13.29 29.50
C VAL A 2 -3.70 12.74 29.54
N VAL A 3 -3.31 12.04 30.62
CA VAL A 3 -1.97 11.45 30.78
C VAL A 3 -1.71 10.32 29.76
N LEU A 4 -2.70 9.47 29.50
CA LEU A 4 -2.60 8.38 28.53
C LEU A 4 -2.47 8.90 27.09
N VAL A 5 -3.22 9.96 26.76
CA VAL A 5 -3.12 10.62 25.45
C VAL A 5 -1.76 11.26 25.25
N ILE A 6 -1.19 11.89 26.30
CA ILE A 6 0.15 12.48 26.24
C ILE A 6 1.23 11.40 26.09
N LEU A 7 1.13 10.28 26.80
CA LEU A 7 2.05 9.15 26.67
C LEU A 7 2.03 8.56 25.26
N ILE A 8 0.85 8.32 24.68
CA ILE A 8 0.73 7.84 23.30
C ILE A 8 1.32 8.85 22.30
N LEU A 9 1.08 10.15 22.50
CA LEU A 9 1.69 11.19 21.68
C LEU A 9 3.21 11.24 21.82
N MET A 10 3.75 11.08 23.03
CA MET A 10 5.20 11.06 23.27
C MET A 10 5.86 9.82 22.67
N MET A 11 5.23 8.65 22.77
CA MET A 11 5.71 7.41 22.13
C MET A 11 5.68 7.54 20.60
N LYS A 12 4.62 8.11 20.02
CA LYS A 12 4.55 8.41 18.58
C LYS A 12 5.66 9.40 18.14
N ILE A 13 5.94 10.41 18.95
CA ILE A 13 7.00 11.38 18.67
C ILE A 13 8.39 10.74 18.75
N LEU A 14 8.68 9.96 19.79
CA LEU A 14 9.96 9.24 19.94
C LEU A 14 10.19 8.22 18.83
N SER A 15 9.15 7.46 18.46
CA SER A 15 9.13 6.56 17.31
C SER A 15 9.51 7.26 15.99
N VAL A 16 8.90 8.43 15.72
CA VAL A 16 9.18 9.23 14.52
C VAL A 16 10.62 9.75 14.50
N TYR A 17 11.16 10.20 15.64
CA TYR A 17 12.55 10.67 15.71
C TYR A 17 13.56 9.54 15.51
N ASN A 18 13.33 8.37 16.10
CA ASN A 18 14.20 7.22 15.92
C ASN A 18 14.21 6.74 14.45
N TRP A 19 13.03 6.76 13.82
CA TRP A 19 12.88 6.45 12.39
C TRP A 19 13.62 7.43 11.46
N ILE A 20 13.56 8.74 11.75
CA ILE A 20 14.26 9.76 10.97
C ILE A 20 15.79 9.61 11.09
N LEU A 21 16.29 9.24 12.27
CA LEU A 21 17.72 9.01 12.50
C LEU A 21 18.25 7.80 11.70
N ILE A 22 17.45 6.75 11.54
CA ILE A 22 17.78 5.58 10.70
C ILE A 22 17.93 5.97 9.22
N LEU A 23 17.19 6.98 8.75
CA LEU A 23 17.20 7.42 7.35
C LEU A 23 18.18 8.57 7.04
N GLY A 24 18.63 9.32 8.04
CA GLY A 24 19.37 10.58 7.87
C GLY A 24 20.85 10.48 7.47
N HIS A 25 21.38 9.32 7.07
CA HIS A 25 22.82 9.16 6.80
C HIS A 25 23.23 9.00 5.32
N ASN A 26 22.34 8.97 4.33
CA ASN A 26 22.74 8.70 2.95
C ASN A 26 22.16 9.70 1.93
N GLU A 27 22.85 10.82 1.77
CA GLU A 27 22.93 11.53 0.48
C GLU A 27 24.38 11.44 0.01
N GLU A 28 24.64 10.64 -1.03
CA GLU A 28 25.42 11.03 -2.21
C GLU A 28 25.87 9.82 -3.08
N MET A 29 25.70 10.02 -4.39
CA MET A 29 26.35 9.38 -5.54
C MET A 29 25.81 8.01 -6.00
N ASN A 30 25.11 8.03 -7.15
CA ASN A 30 25.28 6.95 -8.13
C ASN A 30 25.32 7.54 -9.55
N GLU A 31 26.40 7.24 -10.26
CA GLU A 31 26.68 7.63 -11.64
C GLU A 31 26.03 6.65 -12.63
N ASN A 32 25.73 7.19 -13.81
CA ASN A 32 25.07 6.55 -14.96
C ASN A 32 25.81 5.33 -15.52
N HIS A 33 25.04 4.36 -16.02
CA HIS A 33 25.39 3.64 -17.25
C HIS A 33 24.13 3.24 -18.02
N ASP A 34 24.04 3.76 -19.23
CA ASP A 34 23.09 3.39 -20.28
C ASP A 34 23.45 2.01 -20.84
N ASP A 35 22.45 1.23 -21.26
CA ASP A 35 22.55 0.35 -22.44
C ASP A 35 21.14 -0.05 -22.92
N GLU A 36 20.81 0.42 -24.13
CA GLU A 36 19.65 0.06 -24.93
C GLU A 36 19.77 -1.37 -25.48
N CYS A 37 18.69 -2.14 -25.51
CA CYS A 37 18.54 -3.31 -26.38
C CYS A 37 17.06 -3.50 -26.80
N ASP A 38 16.79 -3.16 -28.06
CA ASP A 38 15.56 -3.36 -28.83
C ASP A 38 15.47 -4.81 -29.36
N SER A 39 14.29 -5.44 -29.28
CA SER A 39 13.95 -6.58 -30.14
C SER A 39 12.43 -6.81 -30.23
N ASP A 40 11.86 -6.27 -31.31
CA ASP A 40 10.57 -6.62 -31.88
C ASP A 40 10.54 -8.07 -32.41
N SER A 41 9.54 -8.86 -32.00
CA SER A 41 9.03 -9.94 -32.86
C SER A 41 7.55 -10.23 -32.59
N THR A 42 6.73 -9.73 -33.51
CA THR A 42 5.32 -10.05 -33.70
C THR A 42 5.13 -11.52 -34.10
N LYS A 43 4.30 -12.27 -33.35
CA LYS A 43 3.63 -13.48 -33.85
C LYS A 43 2.19 -13.54 -33.35
N PHE A 44 1.28 -13.32 -34.30
CA PHE A 44 -0.13 -13.70 -34.25
C PHE A 44 -0.25 -15.22 -34.04
N SER A 45 -1.04 -15.62 -33.05
CA SER A 45 -1.68 -16.93 -33.01
C SER A 45 -3.16 -16.74 -32.68
N ASP A 46 -3.96 -16.93 -33.71
CA ASP A 46 -5.40 -17.13 -33.68
C ASP A 46 -5.70 -18.52 -33.10
N ALA A 47 -6.33 -18.56 -31.92
CA ALA A 47 -6.98 -19.75 -31.39
C ALA A 47 -8.04 -19.33 -30.37
N SER A 48 -9.26 -19.80 -30.63
CA SER A 48 -10.49 -19.58 -29.88
C SER A 48 -10.38 -20.19 -28.48
N ASP A 49 -10.73 -19.43 -27.44
CA ASP A 49 -11.25 -20.02 -26.20
C ASP A 49 -12.20 -19.05 -25.48
N ASP A 50 -13.26 -19.64 -24.96
CA ASP A 50 -14.51 -19.03 -24.55
C ASP A 50 -14.42 -18.30 -23.19
N SER A 51 -15.03 -17.11 -23.12
CA SER A 51 -15.75 -16.60 -21.93
C SER A 51 -15.00 -16.32 -20.61
N TYR A 52 -13.71 -15.94 -20.65
CA TYR A 52 -13.04 -15.36 -19.47
C TYR A 52 -12.71 -13.86 -19.59
N ASP A 53 -12.78 -13.30 -20.80
CA ASP A 53 -12.48 -11.88 -21.06
C ASP A 53 -13.52 -10.93 -20.43
N SER A 54 -14.79 -11.36 -20.43
CA SER A 54 -15.93 -10.57 -19.92
C SER A 54 -15.87 -10.27 -18.42
N LEU A 55 -15.23 -11.13 -17.60
CA LEU A 55 -15.08 -10.87 -16.16
C LEU A 55 -13.95 -9.88 -15.91
N GLY A 56 -12.86 -9.93 -16.69
CA GLY A 56 -11.78 -8.95 -16.65
C GLY A 56 -12.27 -7.54 -16.95
N ASP A 57 -13.17 -7.41 -17.93
CA ASP A 57 -13.82 -6.15 -18.28
C ASP A 57 -14.68 -5.59 -17.14
N GLU A 58 -15.45 -6.43 -16.45
CA GLU A 58 -16.29 -6.01 -15.32
C GLU A 58 -15.46 -5.54 -14.11
N TYR A 59 -14.38 -6.26 -13.77
CA TYR A 59 -13.45 -5.84 -12.71
C TYR A 59 -12.71 -4.55 -13.07
N SER A 60 -12.30 -4.40 -14.32
CA SER A 60 -11.63 -3.18 -14.81
C SER A 60 -12.59 -1.98 -14.79
N ALA A 61 -13.84 -2.18 -15.21
CA ALA A 61 -14.87 -1.15 -15.16
C ALA A 61 -15.18 -0.73 -13.71
N PHE A 62 -15.33 -1.69 -12.79
CA PHE A 62 -15.51 -1.38 -11.38
C PHE A 62 -14.32 -0.63 -10.78
N TYR A 63 -13.09 -1.04 -11.11
CA TYR A 63 -11.89 -0.34 -10.65
C TYR A 63 -11.87 1.12 -11.13
N ASN A 64 -12.22 1.38 -12.39
CA ASN A 64 -12.30 2.75 -12.92
C ASN A 64 -13.33 3.59 -12.17
N GLU A 65 -14.51 3.04 -11.84
CA GLU A 65 -15.51 3.74 -11.04
C GLU A 65 -15.02 4.06 -9.62
N VAL A 66 -14.31 3.13 -8.97
CA VAL A 66 -13.68 3.36 -7.67
C VAL A 66 -12.62 4.45 -7.78
N TYR A 67 -11.76 4.36 -8.79
CA TYR A 67 -10.70 5.34 -9.06
C TYR A 67 -11.28 6.75 -9.27
N ASP A 68 -12.28 6.89 -10.13
CA ASP A 68 -12.92 8.17 -10.44
C ASP A 68 -13.66 8.74 -9.22
N SER A 69 -14.33 7.90 -8.43
CA SER A 69 -14.99 8.33 -7.19
C SER A 69 -13.98 8.85 -6.17
N VAL A 70 -12.86 8.16 -5.99
CA VAL A 70 -11.79 8.61 -5.08
C VAL A 70 -11.09 9.86 -5.61
N SER A 71 -10.82 9.94 -6.92
CA SER A 71 -10.19 11.12 -7.57
C SER A 71 -11.04 12.37 -7.36
N ARG A 72 -12.32 12.31 -7.74
CA ARG A 72 -13.29 13.40 -7.52
C ARG A 72 -13.39 13.73 -6.04
N GLY A 73 -13.41 12.72 -5.18
CA GLY A 73 -13.42 12.92 -3.74
C GLY A 73 -12.24 13.75 -3.23
N ILE A 74 -11.03 13.45 -3.68
CA ILE A 74 -9.82 14.20 -3.32
C ILE A 74 -9.86 15.62 -3.86
N GLU A 75 -10.24 15.80 -5.14
CA GLU A 75 -10.29 17.11 -5.79
C GLU A 75 -11.33 18.03 -5.13
N GLU A 76 -12.54 17.52 -4.90
CA GLU A 76 -13.67 18.28 -4.36
C GLU A 76 -13.70 18.33 -2.83
N HIS A 77 -12.79 17.60 -2.17
CA HIS A 77 -12.76 17.44 -0.71
C HIS A 77 -14.10 16.91 -0.16
N SER A 78 -14.68 15.95 -0.86
CA SER A 78 -15.94 15.32 -0.47
C SER A 78 -15.77 14.53 0.83
N ILE A 79 -16.85 14.42 1.61
CA ILE A 79 -16.82 13.61 2.84
C ILE A 79 -16.72 12.11 2.48
N ALA A 80 -15.97 11.36 3.27
CA ALA A 80 -15.66 9.97 2.99
C ALA A 80 -16.92 9.09 2.88
N GLU A 81 -17.97 9.39 3.65
CA GLU A 81 -19.25 8.68 3.62
C GLU A 81 -19.91 8.72 2.23
N ASN A 82 -19.81 9.85 1.52
CA ASN A 82 -20.35 9.97 0.18
C ASN A 82 -19.59 9.07 -0.79
N ILE A 83 -18.25 9.06 -0.71
CA ILE A 83 -17.42 8.22 -1.58
C ILE A 83 -17.67 6.73 -1.29
N ILE A 84 -17.83 6.36 -0.02
CA ILE A 84 -18.20 4.99 0.36
C ILE A 84 -19.56 4.59 -0.23
N LEU A 85 -20.54 5.49 -0.25
CA LEU A 85 -21.85 5.23 -0.87
C LEU A 85 -21.72 5.03 -2.38
N GLU A 86 -20.91 5.85 -3.06
CA GLU A 86 -20.62 5.71 -4.50
C GLU A 86 -19.95 4.35 -4.79
N ILE A 87 -18.88 4.00 -4.06
CA ILE A 87 -18.19 2.71 -4.21
C ILE A 87 -19.15 1.53 -3.98
N ASN A 88 -19.98 1.59 -2.93
CA ASN A 88 -20.95 0.52 -2.65
C ASN A 88 -22.00 0.41 -3.76
N SER A 89 -22.47 1.54 -4.30
CA SER A 89 -23.37 1.56 -5.46
C SER A 89 -22.73 0.89 -6.66
N SER A 90 -21.50 1.25 -7.01
CA SER A 90 -20.77 0.64 -8.13
C SER A 90 -20.52 -0.84 -7.89
N LYS A 91 -20.12 -1.24 -6.69
CA LYS A 91 -19.93 -2.66 -6.33
C LYS A 91 -21.21 -3.48 -6.59
N HIS A 92 -22.38 -2.93 -6.26
CA HIS A 92 -23.67 -3.57 -6.55
C HIS A 92 -24.02 -3.57 -8.04
N ALA A 93 -23.66 -2.53 -8.79
CA ALA A 93 -23.88 -2.44 -10.23
C ALA A 93 -23.05 -3.47 -11.02
N TYR A 94 -21.79 -3.68 -10.63
CA TYR A 94 -20.86 -4.63 -11.27
C TYR A 94 -20.82 -6.00 -10.59
N ASN A 95 -21.67 -6.25 -9.59
CA ASN A 95 -21.73 -7.52 -8.85
C ASN A 95 -20.38 -8.02 -8.27
N VAL A 96 -19.55 -7.08 -7.80
CA VAL A 96 -18.20 -7.37 -7.28
C VAL A 96 -18.27 -7.86 -5.83
N PRO A 97 -17.55 -8.95 -5.46
CA PRO A 97 -17.55 -9.43 -4.09
C PRO A 97 -16.73 -8.51 -3.17
N VAL A 98 -17.10 -8.46 -1.88
CA VAL A 98 -16.56 -7.46 -0.93
C VAL A 98 -15.05 -7.58 -0.73
N ASN A 99 -14.50 -8.79 -0.78
CA ASN A 99 -13.06 -9.02 -0.65
C ASN A 99 -12.26 -8.34 -1.76
N GLU A 100 -12.80 -8.25 -2.97
CA GLU A 100 -12.13 -7.57 -4.10
C GLU A 100 -12.14 -6.04 -3.94
N VAL A 101 -13.17 -5.50 -3.29
CA VAL A 101 -13.26 -4.05 -3.00
C VAL A 101 -12.08 -3.59 -2.12
N ASN A 102 -11.64 -4.43 -1.17
CA ASN A 102 -10.54 -4.11 -0.25
C ASN A 102 -9.27 -3.72 -1.01
N SER A 103 -8.86 -4.58 -1.94
CA SER A 103 -7.66 -4.41 -2.77
C SER A 103 -7.79 -3.24 -3.73
N LEU A 104 -8.97 -3.06 -4.34
CA LEU A 104 -9.19 -2.02 -5.34
C LEU A 104 -9.21 -0.61 -4.74
N VAL A 105 -9.75 -0.44 -3.53
CA VAL A 105 -9.76 0.86 -2.84
C VAL A 105 -8.33 1.33 -2.52
N ILE A 106 -7.48 0.47 -1.95
CA ILE A 106 -6.09 0.87 -1.65
C ILE A 106 -5.31 1.12 -2.94
N LYS A 107 -5.49 0.30 -3.98
CA LYS A 107 -4.88 0.52 -5.29
C LYS A 107 -5.29 1.85 -5.91
N ALA A 108 -6.57 2.21 -5.87
CA ALA A 108 -7.05 3.49 -6.39
C ALA A 108 -6.39 4.69 -5.68
N VAL A 109 -6.35 4.67 -4.34
CA VAL A 109 -5.71 5.74 -3.54
C VAL A 109 -4.22 5.89 -3.89
N LEU A 110 -3.50 4.78 -4.08
CA LEU A 110 -2.07 4.77 -4.41
C LEU A 110 -1.80 5.16 -5.86
N ASN A 111 -2.57 4.63 -6.82
CA ASN A 111 -2.41 4.91 -8.25
C ASN A 111 -2.68 6.38 -8.58
N LEU A 112 -3.58 7.05 -7.86
CA LEU A 112 -3.80 8.49 -7.99
C LEU A 112 -2.52 9.31 -7.72
N ALA A 113 -1.59 8.80 -6.91
CA ALA A 113 -0.33 9.48 -6.65
C ALA A 113 0.70 9.35 -7.78
N LEU A 114 0.55 8.36 -8.66
CA LEU A 114 1.46 8.15 -9.80
C LEU A 114 1.35 9.28 -10.84
N ASN A 115 0.19 9.90 -10.96
CA ASN A 115 -0.04 11.02 -11.88
C ASN A 115 0.52 12.37 -11.39
N SER A 116 1.36 12.35 -10.35
CA SER A 116 1.96 13.58 -9.82
C SER A 116 3.19 13.98 -10.63
N ASP A 117 3.30 15.26 -10.97
CA ASP A 117 4.45 15.84 -11.68
C ASP A 117 5.70 15.87 -10.78
N GLY A 118 6.33 14.71 -10.55
CA GLY A 118 7.57 14.56 -9.77
C GLY A 118 7.40 14.63 -8.24
N ASN A 119 6.16 14.65 -7.74
CA ASN A 119 5.84 14.87 -6.32
C ASN A 119 5.17 13.65 -5.66
N PHE A 120 5.56 12.43 -6.06
CA PHE A 120 4.91 11.20 -5.60
C PHE A 120 4.82 11.10 -4.07
N SER A 121 5.92 11.35 -3.36
CA SER A 121 6.00 11.26 -1.89
C SER A 121 4.99 12.16 -1.16
N SER A 122 4.79 13.41 -1.60
CA SER A 122 3.84 14.33 -0.97
C SER A 122 2.40 14.03 -1.38
N THR A 123 2.20 13.62 -2.63
CA THR A 123 0.89 13.26 -3.18
C THR A 123 0.35 11.99 -2.53
N VAL A 124 1.13 10.91 -2.46
CA VAL A 124 0.70 9.65 -1.82
C VAL A 124 0.35 9.85 -0.35
N LYS A 125 1.12 10.68 0.37
CA LYS A 125 0.81 11.03 1.76
C LYS A 125 -0.51 11.79 1.90
N SER A 126 -0.80 12.69 0.96
CA SER A 126 -2.04 13.47 0.99
C SER A 126 -3.24 12.59 0.63
N ASN A 127 -3.10 11.75 -0.40
CA ASN A 127 -4.11 10.80 -0.83
C ASN A 127 -4.42 9.77 0.28
N LEU A 128 -3.41 9.23 0.95
CA LEU A 128 -3.58 8.31 2.07
C LEU A 128 -4.31 8.97 3.25
N LYS A 129 -4.02 10.23 3.56
CA LYS A 129 -4.73 10.97 4.62
C LYS A 129 -6.20 11.18 4.30
N TYR A 130 -6.51 11.58 3.07
CA TYR A 130 -7.90 11.72 2.62
C TYR A 130 -8.60 10.36 2.59
N GLY A 131 -7.95 9.35 2.03
CA GLY A 131 -8.47 8.01 1.84
C GLY A 131 -8.58 7.19 3.11
N LEU A 132 -7.92 7.56 4.21
CA LEU A 132 -7.90 6.81 5.46
C LEU A 132 -9.29 6.36 5.96
N PRO A 133 -10.29 7.25 6.12
CA PRO A 133 -11.65 6.84 6.52
C PRO A 133 -12.32 5.89 5.52
N ILE A 134 -12.01 6.00 4.23
CA ILE A 134 -12.51 5.10 3.18
C ILE A 134 -11.84 3.73 3.33
N ILE A 135 -10.51 3.69 3.47
CA ILE A 135 -9.72 2.47 3.67
C ILE A 135 -10.20 1.73 4.94
N GLN A 136 -10.35 2.43 6.06
CA GLN A 136 -10.85 1.85 7.32
C GLN A 136 -12.27 1.28 7.21
N ASN A 137 -13.08 1.74 6.26
CA ASN A 137 -14.40 1.17 6.02
C ASN A 137 -14.32 -0.25 5.41
N TYR A 138 -13.29 -0.56 4.63
CA TYR A 138 -13.15 -1.84 3.94
C TYR A 138 -12.14 -2.78 4.63
N ILE A 139 -11.09 -2.23 5.24
CA ILE A 139 -10.05 -3.01 5.91
C ILE A 139 -10.38 -3.17 7.41
N LYS A 140 -11.11 -4.24 7.74
CA LYS A 140 -11.66 -4.48 9.10
C LYS A 140 -11.28 -5.82 9.73
N SER A 141 -10.80 -6.76 8.93
CA SER A 141 -10.47 -8.13 9.33
C SER A 141 -9.03 -8.46 8.96
N ILE A 142 -8.47 -9.49 9.59
CA ILE A 142 -7.15 -10.04 9.22
C ILE A 142 -7.09 -10.40 7.72
N SER A 143 -8.19 -10.91 7.14
CA SER A 143 -8.23 -11.21 5.71
C SER A 143 -8.08 -9.96 4.87
N SER A 144 -8.88 -8.92 5.13
CA SER A 144 -8.80 -7.65 4.40
C SER A 144 -7.48 -6.93 4.62
N GLN A 145 -6.87 -7.05 5.80
CA GLN A 145 -5.52 -6.53 6.06
C GLN A 145 -4.46 -7.26 5.22
N ASN A 146 -4.59 -8.59 5.05
CA ASN A 146 -3.72 -9.35 4.15
C ASN A 146 -3.90 -8.87 2.71
N ASP A 147 -5.13 -8.72 2.23
CA ASP A 147 -5.42 -8.22 0.89
C ASP A 147 -4.81 -6.82 0.68
N CYS A 148 -4.88 -5.97 1.71
CA CYS A 148 -4.30 -4.64 1.71
C CYS A 148 -2.77 -4.66 1.57
N ILE A 149 -2.04 -5.37 2.46
CA ILE A 149 -0.57 -5.35 2.42
C ILE A 149 0.00 -5.94 1.12
N TYR A 150 -0.63 -6.99 0.59
CA TYR A 150 -0.25 -7.56 -0.70
C TYR A 150 -0.58 -6.66 -1.88
N SER A 151 -1.67 -5.87 -1.80
CA SER A 151 -1.96 -4.86 -2.81
C SER A 151 -0.93 -3.72 -2.83
N ILE A 152 -0.36 -3.36 -1.68
CA ILE A 152 0.70 -2.34 -1.59
C ILE A 152 2.01 -2.90 -2.13
N GLU A 153 2.34 -4.16 -1.81
CA GLU A 153 3.50 -4.84 -2.38
C GLU A 153 3.41 -4.93 -3.91
N GLU A 154 2.27 -5.38 -4.42
CA GLU A 154 2.01 -5.43 -5.87
C GLU A 154 2.14 -4.04 -6.51
N PHE A 155 1.57 -3.01 -5.90
CA PHE A 155 1.69 -1.64 -6.38
C PHE A 155 3.16 -1.18 -6.50
N GLN A 156 4.02 -1.53 -5.53
CA GLN A 156 5.44 -1.21 -5.60
C GLN A 156 6.11 -1.97 -6.76
N LEU A 157 5.87 -3.28 -6.88
CA LEU A 157 6.48 -4.12 -7.91
C LEU A 157 6.12 -3.65 -9.32
N GLN A 158 4.87 -3.24 -9.53
CA GLN A 158 4.38 -2.70 -10.81
C GLN A 158 5.00 -1.34 -11.18
N ASN A 159 5.43 -0.56 -10.18
CA ASN A 159 5.87 0.82 -10.37
C ASN A 159 7.30 1.04 -9.84
N LYS A 160 8.16 0.02 -9.90
CA LYS A 160 9.47 -0.01 -9.22
C LYS A 160 10.44 1.12 -9.62
N GLU A 161 10.29 1.67 -10.83
CA GLU A 161 11.09 2.82 -11.32
C GLU A 161 10.77 4.13 -10.57
N LEU A 162 9.53 4.29 -10.10
CA LEU A 162 9.07 5.48 -9.40
C LEU A 162 8.90 5.25 -7.88
N VAL A 163 8.40 4.07 -7.51
CA VAL A 163 8.03 3.69 -6.16
C VAL A 163 9.12 2.82 -5.57
N THR A 164 10.04 3.44 -4.82
CA THR A 164 11.13 2.72 -4.13
C THR A 164 10.65 1.91 -2.91
N SER A 165 11.48 1.00 -2.40
CA SER A 165 11.22 0.27 -1.14
C SER A 165 10.98 1.20 0.05
N LEU A 166 11.60 2.39 0.07
CA LEU A 166 11.34 3.39 1.11
C LEU A 166 9.91 3.92 1.05
N HIS A 167 9.35 4.09 -0.16
CA HIS A 167 7.95 4.50 -0.31
C HIS A 167 7.00 3.41 0.18
N LEU A 168 7.26 2.15 -0.18
CA LEU A 168 6.51 0.99 0.34
C LEU A 168 6.46 1.00 1.87
N ILE A 169 7.62 1.14 2.52
CA ILE A 169 7.69 1.17 3.98
C ILE A 169 6.97 2.39 4.58
N LYS A 170 7.08 3.57 3.95
CA LYS A 170 6.33 4.76 4.41
C LYS A 170 4.81 4.54 4.33
N ILE A 171 4.32 3.84 3.30
CA ILE A 171 2.90 3.50 3.15
C ILE A 171 2.47 2.49 4.22
N ILE A 172 3.22 1.38 4.37
CA ILE A 172 2.90 0.35 5.39
C ILE A 172 2.94 0.94 6.80
N LYS A 173 3.98 1.73 7.12
CA LYS A 173 4.11 2.41 8.41
C LYS A 173 2.95 3.37 8.69
N PHE A 174 2.51 4.15 7.69
CA PHE A 174 1.34 5.01 7.84
C PHE A 174 0.09 4.19 8.23
N LEU A 175 -0.15 3.06 7.53
CA LEU A 175 -1.30 2.21 7.82
C LEU A 175 -1.19 1.49 9.18
N TYR A 176 0.02 1.14 9.61
CA TYR A 176 0.28 0.66 10.98
C TYR A 176 -0.06 1.73 12.04
N GLU A 177 0.46 2.95 11.89
CA GLU A 177 0.27 4.05 12.85
C GLU A 177 -1.20 4.51 12.99
N GLU A 178 -1.99 4.28 11.94
CA GLU A 178 -3.43 4.57 11.87
C GLU A 178 -4.30 3.33 12.21
N ASN A 179 -3.70 2.26 12.75
CA ASN A 179 -4.35 1.02 13.17
C ASN A 179 -5.14 0.30 12.06
N VAL A 180 -4.69 0.43 10.81
CA VAL A 180 -5.24 -0.31 9.67
C VAL A 180 -4.56 -1.67 9.52
N LEU A 181 -3.24 -1.74 9.74
CA LEU A 181 -2.47 -2.98 9.70
C LEU A 181 -1.93 -3.31 11.09
N GLU A 182 -2.13 -4.57 11.52
CA GLU A 182 -1.58 -5.09 12.76
C GLU A 182 -0.11 -5.52 12.59
N GLU A 183 0.65 -5.45 13.69
CA GLU A 183 2.06 -5.82 13.71
C GLU A 183 2.29 -7.27 13.28
N ASP A 184 1.59 -8.21 13.91
CA ASP A 184 1.63 -9.65 13.60
C ASP A 184 1.40 -9.92 12.10
N LEU A 185 0.53 -9.12 11.48
CA LEU A 185 0.21 -9.25 10.06
C LEU A 185 1.37 -8.79 9.18
N ILE A 186 2.03 -7.68 9.54
CA ILE A 186 3.22 -7.17 8.84
C ILE A 186 4.39 -8.15 9.01
N LEU A 187 4.64 -8.64 10.23
CA LEU A 187 5.69 -9.63 10.50
C LEU A 187 5.43 -10.92 9.74
N LYS A 188 4.18 -11.39 9.70
CA LYS A 188 3.79 -12.56 8.89
C LYS A 188 4.01 -12.33 7.40
N TRP A 189 3.66 -11.16 6.88
CA TRP A 189 3.92 -10.79 5.49
C TRP A 189 5.42 -10.87 5.15
N PHE A 190 6.28 -10.42 6.06
CA PHE A 190 7.73 -10.46 5.86
C PHE A 190 8.33 -11.87 5.99
N TYR A 191 8.04 -12.58 7.09
CA TYR A 191 8.68 -13.86 7.40
C TYR A 191 8.03 -15.07 6.73
N LYS A 192 6.74 -15.01 6.43
CA LYS A 192 5.96 -16.11 5.85
C LYS A 192 5.09 -15.60 4.69
N PRO A 193 5.70 -14.98 3.66
CA PRO A 193 4.95 -14.39 2.57
C PRO A 193 4.19 -15.44 1.76
N LYS A 194 2.99 -15.08 1.32
CA LYS A 194 2.33 -15.70 0.18
C LYS A 194 3.02 -15.25 -1.10
N SER A 195 3.01 -16.10 -2.11
CA SER A 195 3.48 -15.74 -3.46
C SER A 195 2.37 -15.00 -4.19
N LEU A 196 2.68 -13.83 -4.75
CA LEU A 196 1.87 -13.20 -5.78
C LEU A 196 2.14 -13.96 -7.09
N SER A 197 1.16 -14.70 -7.61
CA SER A 197 1.34 -15.58 -8.78
C SER A 197 1.74 -14.83 -10.05
N ASP A 198 1.28 -13.59 -10.16
CA ASP A 198 1.40 -12.78 -11.39
C ASP A 198 2.71 -11.99 -11.43
N HIS A 199 3.58 -12.18 -10.43
CA HIS A 199 4.85 -11.48 -10.28
C HIS A 199 6.01 -12.45 -10.10
N VAL A 200 7.18 -12.08 -10.59
CA VAL A 200 8.39 -12.92 -10.48
C VAL A 200 8.76 -13.11 -9.00
N THR A 201 8.81 -14.35 -8.52
CA THR A 201 9.08 -14.66 -7.10
C THR A 201 10.39 -14.03 -6.59
N SER A 202 11.44 -13.98 -7.42
CA SER A 202 12.72 -13.37 -7.04
C SER A 202 12.63 -11.86 -6.83
N GLU A 203 11.76 -11.15 -7.55
CA GLU A 203 11.55 -9.71 -7.35
C GLU A 203 10.86 -9.43 -6.03
N GLN A 204 9.81 -10.20 -5.70
CA GLN A 204 9.11 -10.13 -4.41
C GLN A 204 10.07 -10.40 -3.24
N GLU A 205 10.91 -11.44 -3.35
CA GLU A 205 11.93 -11.72 -2.35
C GLU A 205 12.97 -10.60 -2.22
N THR A 206 13.42 -10.03 -3.34
CA THR A 206 14.41 -8.95 -3.36
C THR A 206 13.85 -7.70 -2.68
N LEU A 207 12.60 -7.34 -2.98
CA LEU A 207 11.90 -6.24 -2.34
C LEU A 207 11.83 -6.43 -0.83
N ARG A 208 11.33 -7.58 -0.36
CA ARG A 208 11.20 -7.88 1.07
C ARG A 208 12.57 -7.93 1.76
N LYS A 209 13.64 -8.38 1.08
CA LYS A 209 15.01 -8.40 1.62
C LYS A 209 15.76 -7.06 1.48
N SER A 210 15.13 -6.02 0.95
CA SER A 210 15.75 -4.71 0.83
C SER A 210 16.12 -4.12 2.21
N LYS A 211 17.13 -3.25 2.22
CA LYS A 211 17.66 -2.65 3.46
C LYS A 211 16.56 -1.90 4.22
N GLU A 212 15.74 -1.14 3.51
CA GLU A 212 14.66 -0.32 4.08
C GLU A 212 13.61 -1.19 4.77
N VAL A 213 13.22 -2.31 4.15
CA VAL A 213 12.26 -3.26 4.73
C VAL A 213 12.87 -3.94 5.96
N GLY A 214 14.12 -4.40 5.89
CA GLY A 214 14.79 -5.01 7.04
C GLY A 214 14.89 -4.07 8.25
N LEU A 215 15.20 -2.79 8.03
CA LEU A 215 15.22 -1.76 9.09
C LEU A 215 13.82 -1.51 9.67
N PHE A 216 12.77 -1.54 8.84
CA PHE A 216 11.40 -1.40 9.31
C PHE A 216 10.95 -2.55 10.20
N ILE A 217 11.24 -3.79 9.78
CA ILE A 217 10.86 -4.98 10.56
C ILE A 217 11.57 -4.99 11.91
N LYS A 218 12.87 -4.69 11.92
CA LYS A 218 13.62 -4.55 13.17
C LYS A 218 13.01 -3.49 14.08
N TRP A 219 12.63 -2.33 13.53
CA TRP A 219 11.99 -1.28 14.31
C TRP A 219 10.63 -1.69 14.88
N LEU A 220 9.82 -2.46 14.13
CA LEU A 220 8.55 -3.00 14.64
C LEU A 220 8.81 -3.94 15.83
N GLU A 221 9.73 -4.89 15.70
CA GLU A 221 10.07 -5.84 16.75
C GLU A 221 10.59 -5.15 18.03
N GLU A 222 11.42 -4.12 17.89
CA GLU A 222 11.94 -3.35 19.05
C GLU A 222 10.84 -2.52 19.75
N ALA A 223 9.80 -2.08 19.02
CA ALA A 223 8.74 -1.24 19.59
C ALA A 223 7.83 -2.00 20.56
N GLU A 224 7.66 -3.32 20.39
CA GLU A 224 6.86 -4.15 21.28
C GLU A 224 7.61 -4.48 22.58
N GLU A 225 8.92 -4.73 22.50
CA GLU A 225 9.79 -5.07 23.64
C GLU A 225 9.82 -3.97 24.72
N GLU A 226 9.84 -2.69 24.35
CA GLU A 226 9.84 -1.57 25.31
C GLU A 226 8.51 -1.39 26.08
N SER A 227 7.41 -2.02 25.65
CA SER A 227 6.08 -1.84 26.24
C SER A 227 5.73 -2.84 27.36
N THR A 228 6.55 -3.88 27.54
CA THR A 228 6.28 -5.00 28.46
C THR A 228 7.08 -4.95 29.77
N ASP A 229 8.07 -4.05 29.90
CA ASP A 229 8.95 -3.94 31.07
C ASP A 229 8.43 -3.00 32.19
N ASP A 230 7.22 -2.46 32.07
CA ASP A 230 6.62 -1.50 33.04
C ASP A 230 5.56 -2.13 33.99
N GLN A 231 5.55 -3.46 34.20
CA GLN A 231 4.59 -4.16 35.09
C GLN A 231 5.20 -5.04 36.19
N ASP A 232 6.35 -4.68 36.74
CA ASP A 232 6.84 -5.26 38.00
C ASP A 232 7.45 -4.17 38.91
N ASP A 233 6.61 -3.53 39.74
CA ASP A 233 6.94 -3.03 41.10
C ASP A 233 5.69 -2.53 41.87
#